data_AF-A0A225AKQ1-F1
#
_entry.id   AF-A0A225AKQ1-F1
#
_cell.length_a   1.000
_cell.length_b   1.000
_cell.length_c   1.000
_cell.angle_alpha   90.00
_cell.angle_beta   90.00
_cell.angle_gamma   90.00
#
_symmetry.space_group_name_H-M   'P 1'
#
loop_
_entity.id
_entity.type
_entity.pdbx_description
1 polymer ?
#
loop_
_entity_poly.entity_id
_entity_poly.type
_entity_poly.pdbx_seq_one_letter_code
_entity_poly.pdbx_strand_id
1 'polypeptide(L)'
;MRLIALLILLFGIAQTSAYSVPGGYERVLIYYMYSIDCQLNGGTPKKIATGCKGTGRNPCTLDQLLRYIAANPSSLPTRSAPATSYPALPDMDRTASALSTKGPDGRDFAGQIKPGVALPGASNDYSKFLSQLGGVAISFATASPDNANLLKLNIQAIRNTRRNAQLTTFKAANSDIEVATKPIPLYDGAPDGLTVDIIDAVETVNQNSALTVKELNRRWAANTAGGHSNNVEQLKGVLEDMEGVCS
;
A
#
# COMPACT_ATOMS: atom_id res chain seq x y z
N MET A 1 6.79 -0.98 36.63
CA MET A 1 6.60 0.14 35.68
C MET A 1 7.64 0.17 34.54
N ARG A 2 8.94 -0.06 34.77
CA ARG A 2 9.96 -0.09 33.69
C ARG A 2 9.77 -1.20 32.64
N LEU A 3 9.19 -2.34 33.00
CA LEU A 3 8.91 -3.46 32.07
C LEU A 3 7.74 -3.18 31.09
N ILE A 4 6.70 -2.46 31.55
CA ILE A 4 5.53 -2.08 30.73
C ILE A 4 5.90 -1.02 29.70
N ALA A 5 6.74 -0.05 30.08
CA ALA A 5 7.27 0.95 29.15
C ALA A 5 8.17 0.31 28.06
N LEU A 6 8.93 -0.74 28.39
CA LEU A 6 9.75 -1.47 27.42
C LEU A 6 8.91 -2.26 26.41
N LEU A 7 7.80 -2.87 26.85
CA LEU A 7 6.85 -3.57 25.99
C LEU A 7 6.13 -2.61 25.02
N ILE A 8 5.67 -1.44 25.51
CA ILE A 8 5.05 -0.43 24.63
C ILE A 8 6.05 0.11 23.58
N LEU A 9 7.33 0.27 23.95
CA LEU A 9 8.38 0.73 23.03
C LEU A 9 8.69 -0.32 21.94
N LEU A 10 8.77 -1.61 22.31
CA LEU A 10 9.00 -2.71 21.37
C LEU A 10 7.80 -2.93 20.42
N PHE A 11 6.57 -2.76 20.93
CA PHE A 11 5.37 -2.77 20.09
C PHE A 11 5.35 -1.61 19.09
N GLY A 12 5.82 -0.41 19.46
CA GLY A 12 5.86 0.74 18.55
C GLY A 12 6.81 0.57 17.35
N ILE A 13 7.97 -0.08 17.55
CA ILE A 13 9.00 -0.21 16.51
C ILE A 13 8.60 -1.22 15.43
N ALA A 14 8.04 -2.37 15.82
CA ALA A 14 7.61 -3.43 14.89
C ALA A 14 6.47 -2.98 13.94
N GLN A 15 5.63 -2.07 14.41
CA GLN A 15 4.54 -1.51 13.62
C GLN A 15 5.08 -0.67 12.45
N THR A 16 6.15 0.13 12.67
CA THR A 16 6.66 1.03 11.62
C THR A 16 7.22 0.31 10.39
N SER A 17 7.86 -0.85 10.55
CA SER A 17 8.44 -1.60 9.41
C SER A 17 7.40 -2.38 8.61
N ALA A 18 6.33 -2.84 9.25
CA ALA A 18 5.28 -3.61 8.58
C ALA A 18 4.48 -2.76 7.57
N TYR A 19 4.43 -1.45 7.76
CA TYR A 19 3.71 -0.53 6.87
C TYR A 19 4.55 0.05 5.74
N SER A 20 5.88 -0.09 5.79
CA SER A 20 6.77 0.47 4.77
C SER A 20 6.50 -0.15 3.39
N VAL A 21 6.42 -1.48 3.32
CA VAL A 21 6.24 -2.23 2.06
C VAL A 21 4.89 -1.93 1.37
N PRO A 22 3.72 -2.12 2.01
CA PRO A 22 2.45 -1.74 1.38
C PRO A 22 2.44 -0.25 1.05
N GLY A 23 3.09 0.57 1.88
CA GLY A 23 3.22 1.98 1.61
C GLY A 23 3.96 2.27 0.31
N GLY A 24 5.08 1.59 0.02
CA GLY A 24 5.82 1.75 -1.23
C GLY A 24 4.94 1.54 -2.47
N TYR A 25 4.18 0.45 -2.52
CA TYR A 25 3.27 0.18 -3.64
C TYR A 25 2.18 1.24 -3.79
N GLU A 26 1.61 1.73 -2.68
CA GLU A 26 0.62 2.83 -2.72
C GLU A 26 1.19 4.11 -3.33
N ARG A 27 2.45 4.44 -3.04
CA ARG A 27 3.11 5.64 -3.59
C ARG A 27 3.34 5.47 -5.09
N VAL A 28 3.68 4.26 -5.53
CA VAL A 28 3.77 3.93 -6.96
C VAL A 28 2.41 4.05 -7.63
N LEU A 29 1.33 3.50 -7.04
CA LEU A 29 -0.02 3.62 -7.60
C LEU A 29 -0.44 5.08 -7.76
N ILE A 30 -0.25 5.90 -6.71
CA ILE A 30 -0.56 7.34 -6.76
C ILE A 30 0.23 8.03 -7.87
N TYR A 31 1.52 7.70 -8.05
CA TYR A 31 2.32 8.25 -9.14
C TYR A 31 1.88 7.78 -10.53
N TYR A 32 1.49 6.52 -10.68
CA TYR A 32 0.93 6.00 -11.92
C TYR A 32 -0.34 6.75 -12.30
N MET A 33 -1.30 6.85 -11.38
CA MET A 33 -2.55 7.55 -11.65
C MET A 33 -2.31 9.05 -11.90
N TYR A 34 -1.37 9.69 -11.19
CA TYR A 34 -0.95 11.07 -11.48
C TYR A 34 -0.41 11.22 -12.90
N SER A 35 0.47 10.30 -13.31
CA SER A 35 1.10 10.34 -14.63
C SER A 35 0.08 10.08 -15.74
N ILE A 36 -0.82 9.11 -15.56
CA ILE A 36 -1.93 8.80 -16.48
C ILE A 36 -2.89 9.99 -16.56
N ASP A 37 -3.25 10.59 -15.43
CA ASP A 37 -4.07 11.80 -15.39
C ASP A 37 -3.43 12.95 -16.18
N CYS A 38 -2.12 13.14 -16.06
CA CYS A 38 -1.38 14.10 -16.88
C CYS A 38 -1.40 13.73 -18.37
N GLN A 39 -1.18 12.46 -18.74
CA GLN A 39 -1.23 12.01 -20.14
C GLN A 39 -2.61 12.26 -20.77
N LEU A 40 -3.68 11.96 -20.05
CA LEU A 40 -5.06 12.17 -20.50
C LEU A 40 -5.44 13.66 -20.63
N ASN A 41 -4.69 14.56 -19.98
CA ASN A 41 -5.03 15.97 -19.86
C ASN A 41 -3.89 16.92 -20.32
N GLY A 42 -3.11 16.51 -21.32
CA GLY A 42 -2.13 17.38 -21.97
C GLY A 42 -0.99 17.84 -21.05
N GLY A 43 -0.54 16.98 -20.15
CA GLY A 43 0.54 17.23 -19.20
C GLY A 43 0.11 17.89 -17.89
N THR A 44 -1.19 18.10 -17.66
CA THR A 44 -1.70 18.75 -16.44
C THR A 44 -2.68 17.84 -15.69
N PRO A 45 -2.45 17.52 -14.40
CA PRO A 45 -3.35 16.66 -13.64
C PRO A 45 -4.72 17.32 -13.40
N LYS A 46 -5.81 16.54 -13.41
CA LYS A 46 -7.19 17.00 -13.16
C LYS A 46 -7.87 16.29 -11.99
N LYS A 47 -7.44 15.08 -11.63
CA LYS A 47 -8.01 14.28 -10.54
C LYS A 47 -6.99 13.95 -9.45
N ILE A 48 -5.74 13.63 -9.79
CA ILE A 48 -4.75 13.19 -8.82
C ILE A 48 -3.76 14.32 -8.56
N ALA A 49 -3.59 14.72 -7.30
CA ALA A 49 -2.66 15.74 -6.86
C ALA A 49 -2.65 16.98 -7.78
N THR A 50 -3.82 17.56 -8.01
CA THR A 50 -4.06 18.61 -9.04
C THR A 50 -3.21 19.87 -8.85
N GLY A 51 -2.71 20.12 -7.65
CA GLY A 51 -1.79 21.22 -7.36
C GLY A 51 -0.31 20.87 -7.47
N CYS A 52 0.06 19.60 -7.72
CA CYS A 52 1.45 19.24 -7.98
C CYS A 52 1.82 19.64 -9.40
N LYS A 53 2.53 20.76 -9.51
CA LYS A 53 3.06 21.29 -10.77
C LYS A 53 4.57 21.08 -10.80
N GLY A 54 5.05 20.37 -11.82
CA GLY A 54 6.48 20.26 -12.07
C GLY A 54 7.05 21.55 -12.66
N THR A 55 8.23 21.46 -13.26
CA THR A 55 8.93 22.61 -13.84
C THR A 55 8.47 22.85 -15.28
N GLY A 56 7.92 24.03 -15.55
CA GLY A 56 7.42 24.40 -16.89
C GLY A 56 6.18 23.60 -17.29
N ARG A 57 6.25 22.91 -18.44
CA ARG A 57 5.17 22.04 -18.95
C ARG A 57 5.29 20.58 -18.47
N ASN A 58 6.31 20.25 -17.69
CA ASN A 58 6.53 18.88 -17.23
C ASN A 58 5.72 18.61 -15.96
N PRO A 59 5.08 17.43 -15.84
CA PRO A 59 4.49 16.97 -14.59
C PRO A 59 5.52 16.88 -13.45
N CYS A 60 5.04 16.80 -12.21
CA CYS A 60 5.88 16.50 -11.06
C CYS A 60 6.63 15.19 -11.27
N THR A 61 7.92 15.19 -10.92
CA THR A 61 8.67 13.95 -10.69
C THR A 61 8.08 13.18 -9.51
N LEU A 62 8.44 11.89 -9.38
CA LEU A 62 8.02 11.08 -8.24
C LEU A 62 8.39 11.76 -6.91
N ASP A 63 9.63 12.24 -6.74
CA ASP A 63 10.07 12.90 -5.50
C ASP A 63 9.22 14.13 -5.16
N GLN A 64 8.94 14.98 -6.15
CA GLN A 64 8.09 16.16 -5.98
C GLN A 64 6.66 15.78 -5.59
N LEU A 65 6.07 14.76 -6.24
CA LEU A 65 4.74 14.27 -5.90
C LEU A 65 4.68 13.74 -4.47
N LEU A 66 5.65 12.91 -4.07
CA LEU A 66 5.68 12.32 -2.73
C LEU A 66 5.82 13.38 -1.63
N ARG A 67 6.67 14.39 -1.85
CA ARG A 67 6.78 15.53 -0.93
C ARG A 67 5.52 16.38 -0.90
N TYR A 68 4.85 16.55 -2.04
CA TYR A 68 3.62 17.32 -2.15
C TYR A 68 2.47 16.68 -1.37
N ILE A 69 2.29 15.36 -1.48
CA ILE A 69 1.19 14.64 -0.83
C ILE A 69 1.47 14.27 0.63
N ALA A 70 2.70 14.43 1.14
CA ALA A 70 3.05 14.04 2.49
C ALA A 70 2.28 14.83 3.57
N ALA A 71 1.83 14.12 4.61
CA ALA A 71 1.26 14.74 5.82
C ALA A 71 2.29 15.64 6.50
N ASN A 72 3.52 15.12 6.62
CA ASN A 72 4.66 15.84 7.15
C ASN A 72 5.87 15.69 6.21
N PRO A 73 6.11 16.65 5.29
CA PRO A 73 7.25 16.57 4.37
C PRO A 73 8.61 16.47 5.06
N SER A 74 8.73 16.97 6.31
CA SER A 74 9.97 16.86 7.09
C SER A 74 10.23 15.44 7.62
N SER A 75 9.22 14.56 7.63
CA SER A 75 9.39 13.15 8.01
C SER A 75 9.82 12.26 6.84
N LEU A 76 9.93 12.80 5.63
CA LEU A 76 10.49 12.09 4.49
C LEU A 76 12.02 12.12 4.54
N PRO A 77 12.71 11.15 3.91
CA PRO A 77 14.16 11.16 3.85
C PRO A 77 14.69 12.34 3.01
N THR A 78 15.93 12.74 3.29
CA THR A 78 16.61 13.82 2.56
C THR A 78 17.07 13.39 1.17
N ARG A 79 17.27 12.08 0.95
CA ARG A 79 17.55 11.52 -0.38
C ARG A 79 16.37 11.76 -1.33
N SER A 80 16.66 11.80 -2.63
CA SER A 80 15.62 11.81 -3.66
C SER A 80 14.94 10.45 -3.78
N ALA A 81 13.65 10.46 -4.14
CA ALA A 81 12.98 9.28 -4.65
C ALA A 81 13.61 8.80 -5.98
N PRO A 82 13.37 7.55 -6.43
CA PRO A 82 13.83 7.09 -7.73
C PRO A 82 13.47 8.04 -8.86
N ALA A 83 14.42 8.29 -9.75
CA ALA A 83 14.20 9.16 -10.90
C ALA A 83 13.14 8.55 -11.84
N THR A 84 12.32 9.42 -12.43
CA THR A 84 11.27 9.04 -13.38
C THR A 84 11.37 9.91 -14.64
N SER A 85 10.94 9.37 -15.77
CA SER A 85 10.94 10.09 -17.06
C SER A 85 9.53 10.10 -17.65
N TYR A 86 8.78 11.18 -17.44
CA TYR A 86 7.48 11.34 -18.09
C TYR A 86 7.62 11.35 -19.63
N PRO A 87 6.77 10.66 -20.39
CA PRO A 87 5.53 9.98 -19.96
C PRO A 87 5.69 8.52 -19.48
N ALA A 88 6.88 7.94 -19.53
CA ALA A 88 7.10 6.57 -19.10
C ALA A 88 6.79 6.36 -17.61
N LEU A 89 6.07 5.29 -17.31
CA LEU A 89 5.83 4.84 -15.94
C LEU A 89 7.04 4.03 -15.46
N PRO A 90 7.54 4.27 -14.23
CA PRO A 90 8.69 3.52 -13.71
C PRO A 90 8.32 2.05 -13.44
N ASP A 91 9.33 1.20 -13.26
CA ASP A 91 9.12 -0.19 -12.85
C ASP A 91 8.46 -0.28 -11.46
N MET A 92 7.42 -1.11 -11.33
CA MET A 92 6.58 -1.14 -10.12
C MET A 92 7.35 -1.62 -8.89
N ASP A 93 7.94 -2.82 -8.96
CA ASP A 93 8.53 -3.47 -7.80
C ASP A 93 9.83 -2.81 -7.39
N ARG A 94 10.68 -2.46 -8.36
CA ARG A 94 11.93 -1.73 -8.10
C ARG A 94 11.63 -0.40 -7.44
N THR A 95 10.62 0.32 -7.90
CA THR A 95 10.26 1.62 -7.32
C THR A 95 9.64 1.45 -5.94
N ALA A 96 8.68 0.54 -5.75
CA ALA A 96 8.05 0.28 -4.47
C ALA A 96 9.09 -0.14 -3.40
N SER A 97 10.02 -1.03 -3.77
CA SER A 97 11.14 -1.45 -2.92
C SER A 97 12.04 -0.27 -2.54
N ALA A 98 12.44 0.55 -3.50
CA ALA A 98 13.28 1.73 -3.25
C ALA A 98 12.58 2.79 -2.39
N LEU A 99 11.25 2.92 -2.47
CA LEU A 99 10.46 3.81 -1.63
C LEU A 99 10.28 3.28 -0.20
N SER A 100 10.22 1.97 -0.03
CA SER A 100 10.06 1.29 1.25
C SER A 100 11.38 1.11 2.02
N THR A 101 12.51 1.26 1.33
CA THR A 101 13.84 1.11 1.92
C THR A 101 14.19 2.34 2.78
N LYS A 102 14.46 2.11 4.06
CA LYS A 102 14.89 3.16 5.00
C LYS A 102 16.28 3.67 4.61
N GLY A 103 16.44 5.00 4.62
CA GLY A 103 17.73 5.65 4.45
C GLY A 103 18.61 5.57 5.70
N PRO A 104 19.82 6.15 5.67
CA PRO A 104 20.71 6.25 6.83
C PRO A 104 20.09 6.99 8.03
N ASP A 105 19.09 7.83 7.76
CA ASP A 105 18.31 8.57 8.77
C ASP A 105 17.12 7.76 9.33
N GLY A 106 17.00 6.49 8.95
CA GLY A 106 15.92 5.59 9.39
C GLY A 106 14.55 5.90 8.78
N ARG A 107 14.47 6.82 7.81
CA ARG A 107 13.22 7.26 7.17
C ARG A 107 13.05 6.65 5.78
N ASP A 108 11.80 6.44 5.39
CA ASP A 108 11.41 5.98 4.06
C ASP A 108 10.31 6.90 3.46
N PHE A 109 9.85 6.59 2.26
CA PHE A 109 8.80 7.36 1.59
C PHE A 109 7.38 6.82 1.88
N ALA A 110 7.24 5.84 2.76
CA ALA A 110 5.98 5.21 3.13
C ALA A 110 5.24 5.90 4.30
N GLY A 111 5.75 7.06 4.74
CA GLY A 111 5.10 7.89 5.78
C GLY A 111 3.72 8.42 5.38
N GLN A 112 2.93 8.89 6.35
CA GLN A 112 1.55 9.34 6.17
C GLN A 112 1.39 10.38 5.03
N ILE A 113 0.29 10.26 4.29
CA ILE A 113 -0.11 11.21 3.23
C ILE A 113 -1.29 12.07 3.69
N LYS A 114 -1.58 13.15 2.97
CA LYS A 114 -2.81 13.95 3.07
C LYS A 114 -3.80 13.48 2.00
N PRO A 115 -4.82 12.67 2.32
CA PRO A 115 -5.75 12.13 1.32
C PRO A 115 -6.37 13.18 0.42
N GLY A 116 -6.87 14.30 0.98
CA GLY A 116 -7.46 15.40 0.21
C GLY A 116 -6.50 16.16 -0.69
N VAL A 117 -5.18 16.03 -0.48
CA VAL A 117 -4.15 16.60 -1.38
C VAL A 117 -3.81 15.60 -2.49
N ALA A 118 -3.73 14.30 -2.16
CA ALA A 118 -3.49 13.26 -3.15
C ALA A 118 -4.69 13.08 -4.11
N LEU A 119 -5.92 13.14 -3.58
CA LEU A 119 -7.17 13.06 -4.31
C LEU A 119 -8.14 14.13 -3.75
N PRO A 120 -8.31 15.27 -4.44
CA PRO A 120 -9.23 16.32 -4.02
C PRO A 120 -10.65 15.78 -3.78
N GLY A 121 -11.22 16.11 -2.62
CA GLY A 121 -12.54 15.62 -2.20
C GLY A 121 -12.53 14.22 -1.56
N ALA A 122 -11.37 13.57 -1.42
CA ALA A 122 -11.29 12.30 -0.73
C ALA A 122 -11.51 12.41 0.79
N SER A 123 -11.94 11.30 1.38
CA SER A 123 -12.09 11.18 2.82
C SER A 123 -10.73 11.21 3.54
N ASN A 124 -10.70 11.77 4.75
CA ASN A 124 -9.56 11.61 5.67
C ASN A 124 -9.53 10.22 6.33
N ASP A 125 -10.61 9.44 6.24
CA ASP A 125 -10.60 8.02 6.57
C ASP A 125 -9.82 7.26 5.48
N TYR A 126 -8.70 6.66 5.88
CA TYR A 126 -7.79 6.02 4.95
C TYR A 126 -8.42 4.84 4.18
N SER A 127 -9.35 4.10 4.80
CA SER A 127 -10.03 2.98 4.12
C SER A 127 -10.94 3.49 3.01
N LYS A 128 -11.65 4.60 3.29
CA LYS A 128 -12.50 5.25 2.29
C LYS A 128 -11.65 5.89 1.20
N PHE A 129 -10.52 6.50 1.55
CA PHE A 129 -9.56 7.03 0.58
C PHE A 129 -9.08 5.93 -0.39
N LEU A 130 -8.65 4.76 0.11
CA LEU A 130 -8.22 3.66 -0.76
C LEU A 130 -9.32 3.18 -1.71
N SER A 131 -10.56 3.08 -1.21
CA SER A 131 -11.73 2.74 -2.05
C SER A 131 -11.96 3.79 -3.15
N GLN A 132 -11.96 5.08 -2.80
CA GLN A 132 -12.09 6.18 -3.76
C GLN A 132 -10.95 6.19 -4.78
N LEU A 133 -9.72 5.91 -4.33
CA LEU A 133 -8.54 5.79 -5.18
C LEU A 133 -8.70 4.64 -6.18
N GLY A 134 -9.23 3.49 -5.73
CA GLY A 134 -9.56 2.36 -6.58
C GLY A 134 -10.62 2.68 -7.64
N GLY A 135 -11.67 3.42 -7.28
CA GLY A 135 -12.67 3.89 -8.25
C GLY A 135 -12.09 4.81 -9.34
N VAL A 136 -11.13 5.67 -8.97
CA VAL A 136 -10.39 6.47 -9.95
C VAL A 136 -9.47 5.60 -10.81
N ALA A 137 -8.81 4.60 -10.23
CA ALA A 137 -7.98 3.65 -10.96
C ALA A 137 -8.79 2.87 -12.01
N ILE A 138 -10.00 2.41 -11.67
CA ILE A 138 -10.94 1.78 -12.62
C ILE A 138 -11.27 2.75 -13.77
N SER A 139 -11.63 4.00 -13.44
CA SER A 139 -11.93 5.02 -14.46
C SER A 139 -10.75 5.28 -15.41
N PHE A 140 -9.52 5.27 -14.88
CA PHE A 140 -8.30 5.42 -15.67
C PHE A 140 -7.94 4.16 -16.46
N ALA A 141 -8.20 2.97 -15.93
CA ALA A 141 -8.07 1.73 -16.68
C ALA A 141 -8.98 1.73 -17.91
N THR A 142 -10.22 2.22 -17.78
CA THR A 142 -11.14 2.39 -18.92
C THR A 142 -10.65 3.44 -19.91
N ALA A 143 -10.17 4.59 -19.43
CA ALA A 143 -9.72 5.69 -20.30
C ALA A 143 -8.33 5.47 -20.92
N SER A 144 -7.53 4.58 -20.35
CA SER A 144 -6.18 4.25 -20.78
C SER A 144 -5.94 2.73 -20.71
N PRO A 145 -6.53 1.94 -21.63
CA PRO A 145 -6.49 0.47 -21.57
C PRO A 145 -5.08 -0.12 -21.50
N ASP A 146 -4.11 0.49 -22.17
CA ASP A 146 -2.69 0.07 -22.15
C ASP A 146 -2.08 0.06 -20.73
N ASN A 147 -2.65 0.85 -19.81
CA ASN A 147 -2.23 0.94 -18.42
C ASN A 147 -3.13 0.16 -17.45
N ALA A 148 -4.23 -0.45 -17.93
CA ALA A 148 -5.23 -1.11 -17.09
C ALA A 148 -4.62 -2.27 -16.27
N ASN A 149 -3.86 -3.15 -16.94
CA ASN A 149 -3.21 -4.27 -16.27
C ASN A 149 -2.20 -3.80 -15.21
N LEU A 150 -1.40 -2.78 -15.52
CA LEU A 150 -0.44 -2.22 -14.57
C LEU A 150 -1.11 -1.68 -13.29
N LEU A 151 -2.24 -0.98 -13.43
CA LEU A 151 -3.03 -0.51 -12.30
C LEU A 151 -3.61 -1.68 -11.48
N LYS A 152 -4.12 -2.72 -12.15
CA LYS A 152 -4.65 -3.93 -11.50
C LYS A 152 -3.57 -4.62 -10.67
N LEU A 153 -2.40 -4.89 -11.27
CA LEU A 153 -1.29 -5.56 -10.60
C LEU A 153 -0.79 -4.77 -9.38
N ASN A 154 -0.75 -3.43 -9.47
CA ASN A 154 -0.35 -2.60 -8.34
C ASN A 154 -1.37 -2.67 -7.19
N ILE A 155 -2.68 -2.62 -7.49
CA ILE A 155 -3.73 -2.78 -6.47
C ILE A 155 -3.65 -4.17 -5.81
N GLN A 156 -3.38 -5.23 -6.59
CA GLN A 156 -3.13 -6.58 -6.04
C GLN A 156 -1.92 -6.60 -5.10
N ALA A 157 -0.80 -5.97 -5.50
CA ALA A 157 0.40 -5.87 -4.68
C ALA A 157 0.12 -5.13 -3.35
N ILE A 158 -0.61 -4.01 -3.38
CA ILE A 158 -1.02 -3.27 -2.17
C ILE A 158 -1.88 -4.17 -1.28
N ARG A 159 -2.87 -4.86 -1.84
CA ARG A 159 -3.75 -5.75 -1.07
C ARG A 159 -2.95 -6.87 -0.39
N ASN A 160 -2.10 -7.56 -1.13
CA ASN A 160 -1.37 -8.73 -0.64
C ASN A 160 -0.29 -8.33 0.38
N THR A 161 0.43 -7.23 0.17
CA THR A 161 1.38 -6.69 1.16
C THR A 161 0.68 -6.19 2.43
N ARG A 162 -0.53 -5.64 2.33
CA ARG A 162 -1.35 -5.29 3.51
C ARG A 162 -1.79 -6.53 4.30
N ARG A 163 -2.13 -7.64 3.63
CA ARG A 163 -2.42 -8.93 4.30
C ARG A 163 -1.20 -9.46 5.03
N ASN A 164 -0.02 -9.34 4.44
CA ASN A 164 1.23 -9.72 5.09
C ASN A 164 1.57 -8.82 6.30
N ALA A 165 1.28 -7.52 6.21
CA ALA A 165 1.41 -6.62 7.36
C ALA A 165 0.47 -7.01 8.50
N GLN A 166 -0.79 -7.36 8.20
CA GLN A 166 -1.75 -7.90 9.20
C GLN A 166 -1.24 -9.18 9.86
N LEU A 167 -0.68 -10.11 9.07
CA LEU A 167 -0.06 -11.33 9.58
C LEU A 167 1.10 -11.00 10.53
N THR A 168 1.96 -10.05 10.15
CA THR A 168 3.12 -9.65 10.96
C THR A 168 2.69 -9.12 12.33
N THR A 169 1.70 -8.22 12.38
CA THR A 169 1.18 -7.72 13.65
C THR A 169 0.43 -8.79 14.43
N PHE A 170 -0.27 -9.69 13.73
CA PHE A 170 -0.96 -10.82 14.35
C PHE A 170 0.01 -11.75 15.08
N LYS A 171 1.12 -12.15 14.43
CA LYS A 171 2.17 -12.98 15.03
C LYS A 171 2.79 -12.30 16.26
N ALA A 172 3.04 -10.99 16.20
CA ALA A 172 3.57 -10.23 17.32
C ALA A 172 2.59 -10.16 18.52
N ALA A 173 1.29 -10.07 18.26
CA ALA A 173 0.25 -9.98 19.29
C ALA A 173 -0.18 -11.34 19.87
N ASN A 174 0.15 -12.45 19.20
CA ASN A 174 -0.29 -13.80 19.55
C ASN A 174 0.91 -14.75 19.65
N SER A 175 1.92 -14.36 20.43
CA SER A 175 3.13 -15.17 20.66
C SER A 175 2.86 -16.45 21.48
N ASP A 176 1.63 -16.64 21.96
CA ASP A 176 1.16 -17.82 22.70
C ASP A 176 0.70 -18.97 21.79
N ILE A 177 0.61 -18.76 20.47
CA ILE A 177 0.23 -19.79 19.49
C ILE A 177 1.26 -19.89 18.36
N GLU A 178 1.39 -21.07 17.77
CA GLU A 178 2.16 -21.27 16.54
C GLU A 178 1.34 -20.81 15.34
N VAL A 179 1.80 -19.79 14.62
CA VAL A 179 1.06 -19.23 13.46
C VAL A 179 1.65 -19.78 12.16
N ALA A 180 0.93 -20.70 11.54
CA ALA A 180 1.25 -21.24 10.22
C ALA A 180 1.03 -20.20 9.13
N THR A 181 1.87 -20.24 8.10
CA THR A 181 1.85 -19.32 6.98
C THR A 181 1.86 -20.07 5.65
N LYS A 182 1.27 -19.47 4.63
CA LYS A 182 1.39 -19.94 3.25
C LYS A 182 1.76 -18.78 2.32
N PRO A 183 2.71 -19.00 1.38
CA PRO A 183 3.07 -17.99 0.41
C PRO A 183 1.96 -17.85 -0.63
N ILE A 184 1.72 -16.63 -1.09
CA ILE A 184 0.93 -16.33 -2.29
C ILE A 184 1.74 -15.41 -3.21
N PRO A 185 1.51 -15.44 -4.54
CA PRO A 185 2.09 -14.45 -5.44
C PRO A 185 1.77 -13.03 -4.98
N LEU A 186 2.71 -12.10 -5.16
CA LEU A 186 2.48 -10.70 -4.83
C LEU A 186 1.31 -10.11 -5.62
N TYR A 187 1.21 -10.47 -6.90
CA TYR A 187 0.12 -10.17 -7.83
C TYR A 187 0.06 -11.27 -8.91
N ASP A 188 -0.98 -11.27 -9.74
CA ASP A 188 -1.16 -12.30 -10.77
C ASP A 188 -0.06 -12.21 -11.84
N GLY A 189 0.63 -13.31 -12.10
CA GLY A 189 1.77 -13.33 -13.03
C GLY A 189 3.04 -12.68 -12.48
N ALA A 190 3.13 -12.46 -11.16
CA ALA A 190 4.38 -12.06 -10.51
C ALA A 190 5.51 -13.09 -10.81
N PRO A 191 6.77 -12.63 -10.98
CA PRO A 191 7.92 -13.53 -11.16
C PRO A 191 8.02 -14.56 -10.04
N ASP A 192 8.63 -15.72 -10.35
CA ASP A 192 8.89 -16.76 -9.38
C ASP A 192 9.66 -16.20 -8.17
N GLY A 193 9.19 -16.52 -6.96
CA GLY A 193 9.75 -16.03 -5.71
C GLY A 193 9.31 -14.63 -5.29
N LEU A 194 8.59 -13.88 -6.13
CA LEU A 194 7.95 -12.63 -5.73
C LEU A 194 6.61 -12.91 -5.03
N THR A 195 6.71 -13.34 -3.78
CA THR A 195 5.58 -13.77 -2.95
C THR A 195 5.46 -12.97 -1.67
N VAL A 196 4.31 -13.09 -1.01
CA VAL A 196 4.11 -12.65 0.37
C VAL A 196 3.43 -13.73 1.18
N ASP A 197 3.75 -13.80 2.47
CA ASP A 197 3.11 -14.74 3.37
C ASP A 197 1.77 -14.21 3.86
N ILE A 198 0.78 -15.11 3.90
CA ILE A 198 -0.52 -14.90 4.55
C ILE A 198 -0.74 -15.99 5.59
N ILE A 199 -1.69 -15.76 6.50
CA ILE A 199 -2.06 -16.76 7.50
C ILE A 199 -2.61 -18.02 6.81
N ASP A 200 -2.12 -19.19 7.23
CA ASP A 200 -2.80 -20.46 7.00
C ASP A 200 -3.66 -20.77 8.22
N ALA A 201 -4.93 -20.35 8.16
CA ALA A 201 -5.83 -20.46 9.31
C ALA A 201 -6.15 -21.92 9.68
N VAL A 202 -6.17 -22.83 8.70
CA VAL A 202 -6.45 -24.25 8.94
C VAL A 202 -5.25 -24.87 9.65
N GLU A 203 -4.06 -24.68 9.10
CA GLU A 203 -2.85 -25.25 9.70
C GLU A 203 -2.52 -24.63 11.05
N THR A 204 -2.77 -23.32 11.23
CA THR A 204 -2.64 -22.64 12.53
C THR A 204 -3.53 -23.31 13.58
N VAL A 205 -4.77 -23.70 13.25
CA VAL A 205 -5.64 -24.40 14.19
C VAL A 205 -5.13 -25.83 14.46
N ASN A 206 -4.66 -26.54 13.43
CA ASN A 206 -4.14 -27.90 13.59
C ASN A 206 -2.91 -27.97 14.51
N GLN A 207 -2.02 -26.98 14.42
CA GLN A 207 -0.79 -26.91 15.23
C GLN A 207 -1.05 -26.53 16.70
N ASN A 208 -2.24 -26.00 17.01
CA ASN A 208 -2.56 -25.50 18.34
C ASN A 208 -3.81 -26.23 18.87
N SER A 209 -3.63 -27.34 19.57
CA SER A 209 -4.70 -28.22 20.04
C SER A 209 -5.76 -27.54 20.94
N ALA A 210 -5.41 -26.43 21.61
CA ALA A 210 -6.32 -25.63 22.43
C ALA A 210 -7.02 -24.50 21.65
N LEU A 211 -6.63 -24.25 20.39
CA LEU A 211 -7.15 -23.16 19.57
C LEU A 211 -8.32 -23.66 18.71
N THR A 212 -9.45 -22.96 18.77
CA THR A 212 -10.57 -23.22 17.85
C THR A 212 -10.56 -22.22 16.69
N VAL A 213 -11.19 -22.58 15.57
CA VAL A 213 -11.40 -21.65 14.43
C VAL A 213 -12.09 -20.35 14.88
N LYS A 214 -13.10 -20.46 15.76
CA LYS A 214 -13.81 -19.30 16.31
C LYS A 214 -12.87 -18.38 17.09
N GLU A 215 -11.99 -18.96 17.90
CA GLU A 215 -11.02 -18.20 18.69
C GLU A 215 -9.96 -17.54 17.81
N LEU A 216 -9.45 -18.25 16.80
CA LEU A 216 -8.54 -17.68 15.82
C LEU A 216 -9.16 -16.49 15.09
N ASN A 217 -10.41 -16.63 14.63
CA ASN A 217 -11.14 -15.54 13.97
C ASN A 217 -11.35 -14.34 14.90
N ARG A 218 -11.66 -14.59 16.18
CA ARG A 218 -11.80 -13.52 17.18
C ARG A 218 -10.48 -12.76 17.38
N ARG A 219 -9.36 -13.47 17.52
CA ARG A 219 -8.01 -12.88 17.65
C ARG A 219 -7.64 -12.08 16.40
N TRP A 220 -7.94 -12.62 15.21
CA TRP A 220 -7.68 -11.94 13.93
C TRP A 220 -8.50 -10.66 13.79
N ALA A 221 -9.79 -10.71 14.10
CA ALA A 221 -10.67 -9.55 14.10
C ALA A 221 -10.18 -8.48 15.09
N ALA A 222 -9.76 -8.89 16.29
CA ALA A 222 -9.20 -7.96 17.29
C ALA A 222 -7.91 -7.29 16.80
N ASN A 223 -6.99 -8.04 16.17
CA ASN A 223 -5.77 -7.50 15.58
C ASN A 223 -6.04 -6.48 14.46
N THR A 224 -7.18 -6.60 13.77
CA THR A 224 -7.49 -5.80 12.58
C THR A 224 -8.54 -4.71 12.81
N ALA A 225 -9.08 -4.60 14.03
CA ALA A 225 -10.16 -3.68 14.42
C ALA A 225 -9.81 -2.18 14.22
N GLY A 226 -8.54 -1.83 14.01
CA GLY A 226 -8.06 -0.47 13.71
C GLY A 226 -8.14 -0.04 12.23
N GLY A 227 -8.99 -0.67 11.41
CA GLY A 227 -9.16 -0.33 9.99
C GLY A 227 -8.29 -1.13 9.02
N HIS A 228 -7.52 -2.12 9.51
CA HIS A 228 -6.71 -2.96 8.64
C HIS A 228 -7.55 -3.87 7.75
N SER A 229 -8.61 -4.50 8.28
CA SER A 229 -9.47 -5.38 7.50
C SER A 229 -10.27 -4.60 6.45
N ASN A 230 -10.73 -3.39 6.80
CA ASN A 230 -11.47 -2.54 5.87
C ASN A 230 -10.63 -2.21 4.63
N ASN A 231 -9.34 -1.89 4.79
CA ASN A 231 -8.46 -1.63 3.63
C ASN A 231 -8.37 -2.83 2.67
N VAL A 232 -8.19 -4.05 3.20
CA VAL A 232 -8.04 -5.26 2.40
C VAL A 232 -9.35 -5.62 1.68
N GLU A 233 -10.49 -5.49 2.35
CA GLU A 233 -11.79 -5.77 1.75
C GLU A 233 -12.19 -4.72 0.71
N GLN A 234 -11.89 -3.43 0.94
CA GLN A 234 -12.13 -2.39 -0.08
C GLN A 234 -11.29 -2.63 -1.34
N LEU A 235 -10.00 -2.99 -1.18
CA LEU A 235 -9.15 -3.32 -2.32
C LEU A 235 -9.60 -4.60 -3.04
N LYS A 236 -10.19 -5.56 -2.31
CA LYS A 236 -10.79 -6.76 -2.91
C LYS A 236 -11.96 -6.37 -3.82
N GLY A 237 -12.89 -5.55 -3.35
CA GLY A 237 -14.02 -5.07 -4.18
C GLY A 237 -13.55 -4.30 -5.41
N VAL A 238 -12.54 -3.44 -5.27
CA VAL A 238 -11.93 -2.73 -6.42
C VAL A 238 -11.37 -3.71 -7.45
N LEU A 239 -10.72 -4.79 -7.02
CA LEU A 239 -10.17 -5.78 -7.95
C LEU A 239 -11.26 -6.59 -8.66
N GLU A 240 -12.34 -6.94 -7.96
CA GLU A 240 -13.52 -7.58 -8.56
C GLU A 240 -14.12 -6.68 -9.65
N ASP A 241 -14.24 -5.37 -9.40
CA ASP A 241 -14.72 -4.40 -10.40
C ASP A 241 -13.74 -4.24 -11.59
N MET A 242 -12.42 -4.34 -11.36
CA MET A 242 -11.41 -4.24 -12.41
C MET A 242 -11.38 -5.45 -13.37
N GLU A 243 -11.85 -6.63 -12.96
CA GLU A 243 -11.91 -7.81 -13.82
C GLU A 243 -12.79 -7.58 -15.06
N GLY A 244 -13.86 -6.79 -14.92
CA GLY A 244 -14.71 -6.41 -16.06
C GLY A 244 -14.11 -5.37 -17.01
N VAL A 245 -13.00 -4.72 -16.63
CA VAL A 245 -12.34 -3.67 -17.43
C VAL A 245 -11.06 -4.18 -18.10
N CYS A 246 -10.39 -5.17 -17.49
CA CYS A 246 -9.08 -5.67 -17.95
C CYS A 246 -9.18 -6.91 -18.86
N SER A 247 -10.35 -7.21 -19.41
CA SER A 247 -10.63 -8.36 -20.30
C SER A 247 -10.15 -8.15 -21.73
#